data_AF-A0A2G9GTN8-F1
#
_entry.id   AF-A0A2G9GTN8-F1
#
_cell.length_a   1.000
_cell.length_b   1.000
_cell.length_c   1.000
_cell.angle_alpha   90.00
_cell.angle_beta   90.00
_cell.angle_gamma   90.00
#
_symmetry.space_group_name_H-M   'P 1'
#
loop_
_entity.id
_entity.type
_entity.pdbx_description
1 polymer ?
#
loop_
_entity_poly.entity_id
_entity_poly.type
_entity_poly.pdbx_seq_one_letter_code
_entity_poly.pdbx_strand_id
1 'polypeptide(L)'
;MSRPDFDFNSLRELHDSVNKLLDSPDTKLEIIRHGQEKWAHEVSEASLKMADSCAAAKDLLLLSKDHLQNLQSAFRRIAADHGGNHFAPYRHPRKQLKKAILKRLDSLKGMKNTCIAAAAAAAPQEDQNLVVVVDLLKQVRSTTLSIVRSLLSLIALPNSDGKFGSGRKDPVFRLKLRRVDSLSSWEKCEAAEVKLVTKRLEEVEVMVEDMEAELEHMFRRLIGTRASLLNILTT
;
A
#
# COMPACT_ATOMS: atom_id res chain seq x y z
N MET A 1 -20.01 -6.83 2.28
CA MET A 1 -19.34 -5.52 2.52
C MET A 1 -18.99 -4.92 1.16
N SER A 2 -19.14 -3.61 0.95
CA SER A 2 -18.68 -2.99 -0.29
C SER A 2 -17.15 -2.90 -0.26
N ARG A 3 -16.48 -3.39 -1.31
CA ARG A 3 -15.03 -3.33 -1.50
C ARG A 3 -14.59 -1.86 -1.41
N PRO A 4 -13.51 -1.53 -0.69
CA PRO A 4 -12.97 -0.17 -0.75
C PRO A 4 -12.61 0.10 -2.22
N ASP A 5 -13.12 1.20 -2.76
CA ASP A 5 -12.95 1.54 -4.18
C ASP A 5 -11.56 2.13 -4.37
N PHE A 6 -10.57 1.23 -4.49
CA PHE A 6 -9.22 1.60 -4.89
C PHE A 6 -9.20 1.65 -6.41
N ASP A 7 -8.96 2.84 -6.95
CA ASP A 7 -8.87 3.04 -8.39
C ASP A 7 -7.51 2.58 -8.94
N PHE A 8 -7.30 1.26 -8.94
CA PHE A 8 -6.12 0.61 -9.48
C PHE A 8 -6.05 0.70 -11.01
N ASN A 9 -7.21 0.86 -11.66
CA ASN A 9 -7.31 0.96 -13.12
C ASN A 9 -6.81 2.31 -13.60
N SER A 10 -7.28 3.43 -13.05
CA SER A 10 -6.73 4.75 -13.40
C SER A 10 -5.25 4.84 -13.05
N LEU A 11 -4.81 4.24 -11.94
CA LEU A 11 -3.39 4.18 -11.60
C LEU A 11 -2.59 3.36 -12.63
N ARG A 12 -3.14 2.26 -13.14
CA ARG A 12 -2.55 1.46 -14.23
C ARG A 12 -2.41 2.25 -15.50
N GLU A 13 -3.49 2.87 -15.95
CA GLU A 13 -3.48 3.71 -17.16
C GLU A 13 -2.46 4.85 -17.05
N LEU A 14 -2.34 5.43 -15.85
CA LEU A 14 -1.37 6.48 -15.58
C LEU A 14 0.09 5.98 -15.67
N HIS A 15 0.40 4.84 -15.05
CA HIS A 15 1.73 4.22 -15.17
C HIS A 15 2.06 3.85 -16.61
N ASP A 16 1.10 3.26 -17.32
CA ASP A 16 1.29 2.83 -18.71
C ASP A 16 1.51 4.04 -19.62
N SER A 17 0.82 5.15 -19.35
CA SER A 17 1.00 6.42 -20.07
C SER A 17 2.39 7.00 -19.86
N VAL A 18 2.88 7.02 -18.62
CA VAL A 18 4.26 7.47 -18.30
C VAL A 18 5.29 6.61 -19.03
N ASN A 19 5.16 5.29 -18.96
CA ASN A 19 6.12 4.38 -19.57
C ASN A 19 6.12 4.50 -21.10
N LYS A 20 4.94 4.57 -21.75
CA LYS A 20 4.84 4.81 -23.19
C LYS A 20 5.50 6.13 -23.60
N LEU A 21 5.32 7.19 -22.81
CA LEU A 21 5.92 8.50 -23.09
C LEU A 21 7.44 8.44 -22.96
N LEU A 22 7.98 7.78 -21.94
CA LEU A 22 9.43 7.59 -21.76
C LEU A 22 10.06 6.68 -22.81
N ASP A 23 9.31 5.72 -23.35
CA ASP A 23 9.78 4.81 -24.39
C ASP A 23 9.80 5.45 -25.78
N SER A 24 9.04 6.54 -25.98
CA SER A 24 8.95 7.28 -27.25
C SER A 24 10.31 7.87 -27.66
N PRO A 25 10.74 7.72 -28.94
CA PRO A 25 11.97 8.32 -29.45
C PRO A 25 12.05 9.83 -29.22
N ASP A 26 10.93 10.55 -29.36
CA ASP A 26 10.88 12.01 -29.21
C ASP A 26 11.26 12.44 -27.79
N THR A 27 10.69 11.79 -26.77
CA THR A 27 11.01 12.07 -25.36
C THR A 27 12.48 11.75 -25.05
N LYS A 28 13.00 10.65 -25.61
CA LYS A 28 14.42 10.27 -25.42
C LYS A 28 15.35 11.30 -26.04
N LEU A 29 15.08 11.70 -27.27
CA LEU A 29 15.84 12.73 -27.98
C LEU A 29 15.79 14.06 -27.25
N GLU A 30 14.63 14.45 -26.70
CA GLU A 30 14.51 15.68 -25.94
C GLU A 30 15.40 15.67 -24.69
N ILE A 31 15.39 14.57 -23.93
CA ILE A 31 16.21 14.41 -22.73
C ILE A 31 17.71 14.52 -23.07
N ILE A 32 18.14 13.87 -24.15
CA ILE A 32 19.54 13.89 -24.60
C ILE A 32 19.93 15.27 -25.12
N ARG A 33 19.11 15.86 -26.01
CA ARG A 33 19.40 17.15 -26.66
C ARG A 33 19.50 18.30 -25.66
N HIS A 34 18.69 18.26 -24.60
CA HIS A 34 18.65 19.30 -23.57
C HIS A 34 19.56 19.05 -22.37
N GLY A 35 20.40 18.01 -22.38
CA GLY A 35 21.29 17.69 -21.26
C GLY A 35 20.51 17.46 -19.96
N GLN A 36 19.41 16.72 -20.04
CA GLN A 36 18.50 16.47 -18.93
C GLN A 36 18.85 15.20 -18.15
N GLU A 37 20.13 14.81 -18.13
CA GLU A 37 20.59 13.60 -17.45
C GLU A 37 20.34 13.68 -15.94
N LYS A 38 20.55 14.88 -15.36
CA LYS A 38 20.26 15.11 -13.95
C LYS A 38 18.76 14.91 -13.64
N TRP A 39 17.89 15.45 -14.49
CA TRP A 39 16.45 15.27 -14.36
C TRP A 39 16.08 13.78 -14.44
N ALA A 40 16.56 13.07 -15.48
CA ALA A 40 16.25 11.66 -15.68
C ALA A 40 16.76 10.80 -14.52
N HIS A 41 17.93 11.12 -13.96
CA HIS A 41 18.46 10.47 -12.77
C HIS A 41 17.58 10.71 -11.53
N GLU A 42 17.17 11.95 -11.27
CA GLU A 42 16.31 12.27 -10.13
C GLU A 42 14.93 11.61 -10.22
N VAL A 43 14.35 11.54 -11.42
CA VAL A 43 13.09 10.84 -11.68
C VAL A 43 13.26 9.33 -11.51
N SER A 44 14.39 8.77 -11.95
CA SER A 44 14.75 7.36 -11.77
C SER A 44 14.87 6.98 -10.29
N GLU A 45 15.51 7.82 -9.49
CA GLU A 45 15.63 7.64 -8.04
C GLU A 45 14.30 7.82 -7.31
N ALA A 46 13.44 8.74 -7.76
CA ALA A 46 12.09 8.88 -7.23
C ALA A 46 11.25 7.61 -7.48
N SER A 47 11.35 7.04 -8.69
CA SER A 47 10.65 5.82 -9.09
C SER A 47 11.07 4.62 -8.25
N LEU A 48 12.37 4.47 -7.97
CA LEU A 48 12.89 3.41 -7.09
C LEU A 48 12.32 3.51 -5.67
N LYS A 49 12.34 4.69 -5.06
CA LYS A 49 11.80 4.89 -3.70
C LYS A 49 10.32 4.55 -3.60
N MET A 50 9.56 4.77 -4.69
CA MET A 50 8.16 4.37 -4.76
C MET A 50 8.02 2.86 -4.88
N ALA A 51 8.86 2.20 -5.69
CA ALA A 51 8.89 0.75 -5.80
C ALA A 51 9.22 0.09 -4.44
N ASP A 52 10.23 0.59 -3.72
CA ASP A 52 10.58 0.12 -2.38
C ASP A 52 9.41 0.23 -1.40
N SER A 53 8.59 1.27 -1.56
CA SER A 53 7.39 1.46 -0.73
C SER A 53 6.29 0.45 -1.07
N CYS A 54 6.11 0.11 -2.35
CA CYS A 54 5.20 -0.96 -2.78
C CYS A 54 5.66 -2.32 -2.22
N ALA A 55 6.96 -2.62 -2.31
CA ALA A 55 7.53 -3.85 -1.77
C ALA A 55 7.32 -3.94 -0.25
N ALA A 56 7.66 -2.88 0.49
CA ALA A 56 7.45 -2.86 1.93
C ALA A 56 5.96 -2.96 2.34
N ALA A 57 5.05 -2.40 1.55
CA ALA A 57 3.61 -2.54 1.77
C ALA A 57 3.13 -3.98 1.54
N LYS A 58 3.65 -4.64 0.49
CA LYS A 58 3.37 -6.05 0.19
C LYS A 58 3.88 -6.96 1.30
N ASP A 59 5.08 -6.74 1.83
CA ASP A 59 5.60 -7.50 2.97
C ASP A 59 4.70 -7.40 4.21
N LEU A 60 4.09 -6.22 4.45
CA LEU A 60 3.14 -6.02 5.55
C LEU A 60 1.81 -6.72 5.30
N LEU A 61 1.34 -6.79 4.05
CA LEU A 61 0.16 -7.58 3.69
C LEU A 61 0.40 -9.07 3.90
N LEU A 62 1.56 -9.58 3.48
CA LEU A 62 1.95 -10.97 3.73
C LEU A 62 1.97 -11.29 5.22
N LEU A 63 2.59 -10.42 6.03
CA LEU A 63 2.56 -10.57 7.49
C LEU A 63 1.12 -10.55 8.03
N SER A 64 0.25 -9.70 7.48
CA SER A 64 -1.15 -9.61 7.88
C SER A 64 -1.94 -10.86 7.51
N LYS A 65 -1.68 -11.43 6.32
CA LYS A 65 -2.23 -12.69 5.85
C LYS A 65 -1.87 -13.82 6.80
N ASP A 66 -0.59 -13.93 7.19
CA ASP A 66 -0.14 -14.91 8.17
C ASP A 66 -0.92 -14.75 9.50
N HIS A 67 -1.14 -13.53 9.96
CA HIS A 67 -1.93 -13.29 11.17
C HIS A 67 -3.41 -13.67 11.02
N LEU A 68 -4.02 -13.42 9.86
CA LEU A 68 -5.41 -13.80 9.57
C LEU A 68 -5.57 -15.32 9.54
N GLN A 69 -4.68 -16.04 8.86
CA GLN A 69 -4.70 -17.51 8.79
C GLN A 69 -4.48 -18.15 10.17
N ASN A 70 -3.59 -17.56 10.96
CA ASN A 70 -3.38 -17.92 12.36
C ASN A 70 -4.68 -17.76 13.16
N LEU A 71 -5.37 -16.62 13.01
CA LEU A 71 -6.62 -16.34 13.71
C LEU A 71 -7.75 -17.28 13.27
N GLN A 72 -7.90 -17.55 11.97
CA GLN A 72 -8.84 -18.55 11.45
C GLN A 72 -8.58 -19.93 12.06
N SER A 73 -7.30 -20.32 12.18
CA SER A 73 -6.92 -21.60 12.80
C SER A 73 -7.32 -21.66 14.29
N ALA A 74 -7.22 -20.54 15.01
CA ALA A 74 -7.71 -20.45 16.39
C ALA A 74 -9.24 -20.65 16.47
N PHE A 75 -9.99 -19.99 15.58
CA PHE A 75 -11.44 -20.13 15.51
C PHE A 75 -11.88 -21.55 15.14
N ARG A 76 -11.16 -22.22 14.23
CA ARG A 76 -11.39 -23.64 13.92
C ARG A 76 -11.19 -24.55 15.13
N ARG A 77 -10.15 -24.30 15.94
CA ARG A 77 -9.88 -25.08 17.17
C ARG A 77 -10.97 -24.88 18.22
N ILE A 78 -11.44 -23.65 18.41
CA ILE A 78 -12.54 -23.34 19.35
C ILE A 78 -13.84 -24.02 18.94
N ALA A 79 -14.13 -24.08 17.63
CA ALA A 79 -15.30 -24.79 17.12
C ALA A 79 -15.25 -26.30 17.41
N ALA A 80 -14.05 -26.88 17.57
CA ALA A 80 -13.84 -28.30 17.86
C ALA A 80 -13.69 -28.61 19.35
N ASP A 81 -13.19 -27.65 20.15
CA ASP A 81 -12.93 -27.79 21.58
C ASP A 81 -13.23 -26.47 22.31
N HIS A 82 -14.16 -26.52 23.27
CA HIS A 82 -14.66 -25.33 23.99
C HIS A 82 -13.87 -25.05 25.29
N GLY A 83 -12.82 -25.82 25.58
CA GLY A 83 -12.15 -25.83 26.90
C GLY A 83 -10.86 -25.02 27.05
N GLY A 84 -10.32 -24.37 26.01
CA GLY A 84 -8.97 -23.77 26.04
C GLY A 84 -8.88 -22.26 25.76
N ASN A 85 -7.88 -21.59 26.35
CA ASN A 85 -7.47 -20.23 25.96
C ASN A 85 -6.68 -20.27 24.64
N HIS A 86 -7.38 -20.65 23.57
CA HIS A 86 -6.81 -20.82 22.23
C HIS A 86 -6.34 -19.49 21.62
N PHE A 87 -6.46 -18.36 22.30
CA PHE A 87 -6.08 -17.05 21.77
C PHE A 87 -4.85 -16.42 22.42
N ALA A 88 -4.38 -16.93 23.56
CA ALA A 88 -3.16 -16.43 24.22
C ALA A 88 -1.92 -16.40 23.30
N PRO A 89 -1.65 -17.43 22.47
CA PRO A 89 -0.50 -17.43 21.56
C PRO A 89 -0.53 -16.31 20.50
N TYR A 90 -1.71 -15.74 20.21
CA TYR A 90 -1.93 -14.79 19.10
C TYR A 90 -1.71 -13.34 19.50
N ARG A 91 -1.60 -13.05 20.81
CA ARG A 91 -1.42 -11.68 21.32
C ARG A 91 -0.07 -11.08 20.91
N HIS A 92 1.01 -11.86 20.95
CA HIS A 92 2.35 -11.39 20.62
C HIS A 92 2.52 -11.10 19.11
N PRO A 93 2.17 -12.03 18.19
CA PRO A 93 2.17 -11.77 16.75
C PRO A 93 1.39 -10.49 16.38
N ARG A 94 0.21 -10.27 16.97
CA ARG A 94 -0.58 -9.05 16.74
C ARG A 94 0.11 -7.75 17.18
N LYS A 95 0.77 -7.76 18.34
CA LYS A 95 1.56 -6.60 18.81
C LYS A 95 2.71 -6.30 17.85
N GLN A 96 3.37 -7.34 17.35
CA GLN A 96 4.45 -7.22 16.38
C GLN A 96 3.95 -6.62 15.06
N LEU A 97 2.83 -7.11 14.52
CA LEU A 97 2.18 -6.55 13.32
C LEU A 97 1.88 -5.06 13.49
N LYS A 98 1.19 -4.71 14.58
CA LYS A 98 0.84 -3.31 14.88
C LYS A 98 2.08 -2.42 14.93
N LYS A 99 3.13 -2.87 15.60
CA LYS A 99 4.41 -2.14 15.71
C LYS A 99 5.06 -1.97 14.33
N ALA A 100 5.06 -3.02 13.51
CA ALA A 100 5.60 -2.97 12.15
C ALA A 100 4.84 -1.99 11.26
N ILE A 101 3.49 -2.02 11.29
CA ILE A 101 2.64 -1.11 10.52
C ILE A 101 2.84 0.34 10.95
N LEU A 102 2.81 0.63 12.25
CA LEU A 102 2.99 2.01 12.75
C LEU A 102 4.35 2.58 12.36
N LYS A 103 5.42 1.81 12.56
CA LYS A 103 6.78 2.19 12.14
C LYS A 103 6.84 2.54 10.65
N ARG A 104 6.07 1.83 9.82
CA ARG A 104 6.04 2.00 8.37
C ARG A 104 5.20 3.19 7.94
N LEU A 105 4.05 3.40 8.57
CA LEU A 105 3.25 4.62 8.39
C LEU A 105 4.07 5.87 8.73
N ASP A 106 4.88 5.80 9.79
CA ASP A 106 5.80 6.89 10.17
C ASP A 106 6.89 7.10 9.12
N SER A 107 7.51 6.03 8.58
CA SER A 107 8.51 6.18 7.50
C SER A 107 7.91 6.75 6.21
N LEU A 108 6.68 6.38 5.86
CA LEU A 108 5.97 6.90 4.69
C LEU A 108 5.64 8.40 4.84
N LYS A 109 5.44 8.88 6.07
CA LYS A 109 5.25 10.30 6.36
C LYS A 109 6.52 11.12 6.13
N GLY A 110 7.68 10.52 6.39
CA GLY A 110 9.00 11.12 6.16
C GLY A 110 9.40 11.21 4.69
N MET A 111 8.80 10.41 3.82
CA MET A 111 9.13 10.35 2.39
C MET A 111 8.56 11.54 1.59
N LYS A 112 8.41 12.73 2.18
CA LYS A 112 7.64 13.87 1.65
C LYS A 112 8.39 14.62 0.54
N ASN A 113 7.91 14.48 -0.70
CA ASN A 113 8.08 15.34 -1.89
C ASN A 113 9.48 15.73 -2.39
N THR A 114 10.57 15.40 -1.69
CA THR A 114 11.89 15.96 -2.00
C THR A 114 12.40 15.59 -3.40
N CYS A 115 12.25 14.33 -3.84
CA CYS A 115 12.80 13.90 -5.13
C CYS A 115 11.98 14.38 -6.34
N ILE A 116 10.64 14.40 -6.25
CA ILE A 116 9.81 14.88 -7.37
C ILE A 116 9.79 16.42 -7.43
N ALA A 117 9.95 17.12 -6.30
CA ALA A 117 10.11 18.57 -6.30
C ALA A 117 11.46 19.00 -6.91
N ALA A 118 12.54 18.25 -6.65
CA ALA A 118 13.82 18.46 -7.30
C ALA A 118 13.72 18.21 -8.82
N ALA A 119 13.09 17.10 -9.23
CA ALA A 119 12.86 16.82 -10.65
C ALA A 119 11.98 17.87 -11.33
N ALA A 120 10.97 18.40 -10.64
CA ALA A 120 10.13 19.48 -11.16
C ALA A 120 10.89 20.81 -11.30
N ALA A 121 11.89 21.06 -10.45
CA ALA A 121 12.77 22.22 -10.55
C ALA A 121 13.90 22.04 -11.59
N ALA A 122 14.28 20.80 -11.85
CA ALA A 122 15.27 20.43 -12.86
C ALA A 122 14.66 20.33 -14.28
N ALA A 123 13.35 20.14 -14.41
CA ALA A 123 12.66 20.06 -15.69
C ALA A 123 12.72 21.40 -16.44
N PRO A 124 13.01 21.42 -17.75
CA PRO A 124 12.93 22.63 -18.56
C PRO A 124 11.50 23.15 -18.60
N GLN A 125 11.31 24.45 -18.36
CA GLN A 125 9.99 25.09 -18.36
C GLN A 125 9.34 25.12 -19.75
N GLU A 126 10.12 24.92 -20.83
CA GLU A 126 9.66 24.99 -22.22
C GLU A 126 9.21 23.62 -22.79
N ASP A 127 9.61 22.49 -22.17
CA ASP A 127 9.38 21.15 -22.73
C ASP A 127 8.08 20.51 -22.19
N GLN A 128 7.01 20.64 -22.98
CA GLN A 128 5.67 20.12 -22.63
C GLN A 128 5.67 18.63 -22.26
N ASN A 129 6.42 17.78 -22.98
CA ASN A 129 6.46 16.34 -22.72
C ASN A 129 7.09 16.01 -21.35
N LEU A 130 8.17 16.69 -20.96
CA LEU A 130 8.85 16.45 -19.69
C LEU A 130 8.02 16.95 -18.50
N VAL A 131 7.37 18.10 -18.66
CA VAL A 131 6.41 18.64 -17.68
C VAL A 131 5.27 17.64 -17.46
N VAL A 132 4.71 17.07 -18.54
CA VAL A 132 3.67 16.04 -18.46
C VAL A 132 4.17 14.79 -17.73
N VAL A 133 5.36 14.26 -18.03
CA VAL A 133 5.93 13.10 -17.31
C VAL A 133 6.02 13.37 -15.81
N VAL A 134 6.54 14.54 -15.41
CA VAL A 134 6.69 14.92 -14.01
C VAL A 134 5.33 14.99 -13.31
N ASP A 135 4.32 15.58 -13.95
CA ASP A 135 2.99 15.71 -13.36
C ASP A 135 2.25 14.38 -13.26
N LEU A 136 2.36 13.52 -14.26
CA LEU A 136 1.84 12.16 -14.19
C LEU A 136 2.53 11.35 -13.08
N LEU A 137 3.85 11.48 -12.91
CA LEU A 137 4.58 10.82 -11.82
C LEU A 137 4.22 11.36 -10.43
N LYS A 138 3.93 12.66 -10.29
CA LYS A 138 3.36 13.20 -9.04
C LYS A 138 2.02 12.54 -8.71
N GLN A 139 1.17 12.35 -9.72
CA GLN A 139 -0.12 11.67 -9.55
C GLN A 139 0.08 10.19 -9.19
N VAL A 140 0.94 9.45 -9.90
CA VAL A 140 1.30 8.06 -9.59
C VAL A 140 1.72 7.94 -8.13
N ARG A 141 2.62 8.81 -7.70
CA ARG A 141 3.13 8.84 -6.32
C ARG A 141 2.03 9.09 -5.30
N SER A 142 1.21 10.12 -5.52
CA SER A 142 0.14 10.50 -4.61
C SER A 142 -0.86 9.36 -4.43
N THR A 143 -1.30 8.79 -5.55
CA THR A 143 -2.26 7.68 -5.57
C THR A 143 -1.66 6.43 -4.93
N THR A 144 -0.42 6.06 -5.27
CA THR A 144 0.31 4.94 -4.65
C THR A 144 0.40 5.09 -3.14
N LEU A 145 0.81 6.26 -2.65
CA LEU A 145 0.91 6.52 -1.21
C LEU A 145 -0.44 6.52 -0.51
N SER A 146 -1.49 7.01 -1.18
CA SER A 146 -2.85 7.00 -0.65
C SER A 146 -3.37 5.58 -0.47
N ILE A 147 -3.20 4.74 -1.50
CA ILE A 147 -3.56 3.33 -1.48
C ILE A 147 -2.79 2.62 -0.38
N VAL A 148 -1.44 2.67 -0.38
CA VAL A 148 -0.61 2.01 0.64
C VAL A 148 -1.01 2.45 2.05
N ARG A 149 -1.19 3.75 2.29
CA ARG A 149 -1.62 4.24 3.61
C ARG A 149 -2.98 3.71 4.00
N SER A 150 -3.92 3.65 3.07
CA SER A 150 -5.28 3.17 3.31
C SER A 150 -5.29 1.67 3.61
N LEU A 151 -4.50 0.89 2.87
CA LEU A 151 -4.27 -0.54 3.12
C LEU A 151 -3.68 -0.77 4.50
N LEU A 152 -2.59 -0.09 4.83
CA LEU A 152 -1.96 -0.19 6.15
C LEU A 152 -2.90 0.24 7.28
N SER A 153 -3.74 1.24 7.05
CA SER A 153 -4.74 1.69 8.03
C SER A 153 -5.89 0.68 8.20
N LEU A 154 -6.28 -0.02 7.14
CA LEU A 154 -7.27 -1.10 7.18
C LEU A 154 -6.79 -2.27 8.04
N ILE A 155 -5.50 -2.60 7.93
CA ILE A 155 -4.83 -3.65 8.70
C ILE A 155 -4.58 -3.21 10.14
N ALA A 156 -4.25 -1.93 10.36
CA ALA A 156 -4.08 -1.35 11.68
C ALA A 156 -5.44 -1.19 12.38
N LEU A 157 -6.00 -2.28 12.90
CA LEU A 157 -7.19 -2.25 13.76
C LEU A 157 -7.01 -1.20 14.87
N PRO A 158 -7.88 -0.18 14.98
CA PRO A 158 -7.76 0.82 16.03
C PRO A 158 -8.11 0.22 17.40
N ASN A 159 -7.27 0.52 18.39
CA ASN A 159 -7.62 0.33 19.79
C ASN A 159 -8.73 1.32 20.17
N SER A 160 -9.63 0.88 21.03
CA SER A 160 -10.30 1.81 21.92
C SER A 160 -9.33 2.27 22.99
N ASP A 161 -9.06 3.56 23.03
CA ASP A 161 -9.06 4.39 24.23
C ASP A 161 -8.37 5.69 23.84
N GLY A 162 -9.19 6.68 23.51
CA GLY A 162 -8.74 7.98 23.06
C GLY A 162 -9.92 8.74 22.50
N LYS A 163 -10.39 9.73 23.27
CA LYS A 163 -11.45 10.68 22.91
C LYS A 163 -11.33 11.08 21.43
N PHE A 164 -12.40 10.87 20.68
CA PHE A 164 -12.57 11.40 19.33
C PHE A 164 -12.52 12.93 19.38
N GLY A 165 -11.42 13.52 18.89
CA GLY A 165 -11.46 14.87 18.36
C GLY A 165 -12.29 14.87 17.08
N SER A 166 -13.48 15.45 17.16
CA SER A 166 -14.37 15.71 16.03
C SER A 166 -13.61 16.39 14.89
N GLY A 167 -13.66 15.85 13.67
CA GLY A 167 -13.09 16.55 12.51
C GLY A 167 -12.91 15.80 11.19
N ARG A 168 -13.00 14.47 11.11
CA ARG A 168 -12.89 13.78 9.81
C ARG A 168 -14.12 12.91 9.51
N LYS A 169 -14.92 13.40 8.55
CA LYS A 169 -16.08 12.73 7.95
C LYS A 169 -15.63 11.90 6.74
N ASP A 170 -14.79 10.88 6.93
CA ASP A 170 -14.44 9.99 5.83
C ASP A 170 -15.09 8.59 6.02
N PRO A 171 -15.99 8.14 5.11
CA PRO A 171 -16.69 6.86 5.24
C PRO A 171 -15.84 5.61 4.97
N VAL A 172 -14.62 5.75 4.46
CA VAL A 172 -13.81 4.63 3.93
C VAL A 172 -13.29 3.68 5.02
N PHE A 173 -13.39 4.05 6.31
CA PHE A 173 -12.95 3.22 7.43
C PHE A 173 -14.12 2.76 8.31
N ARG A 174 -14.92 1.81 7.81
CA ARG A 174 -15.89 1.07 8.63
C ARG A 174 -15.72 -0.45 8.58
N LEU A 175 -14.48 -0.94 8.53
CA LEU A 175 -14.24 -2.30 9.00
C LEU A 175 -14.32 -2.31 10.54
N LYS A 176 -15.55 -2.35 11.08
CA LYS A 176 -15.79 -2.73 12.48
C LYS A 176 -15.41 -4.21 12.62
N LEU A 177 -14.13 -4.48 12.84
CA LEU A 177 -13.72 -5.68 13.56
C LEU A 177 -13.97 -5.35 15.04
N ARG A 178 -14.93 -6.06 15.63
CA ARG A 178 -15.21 -6.09 17.08
C ARG A 178 -13.87 -6.13 17.81
N ARG A 179 -13.68 -5.32 18.86
CA ARG A 179 -12.46 -5.29 19.67
C ARG A 179 -12.02 -6.74 19.94
N VAL A 180 -10.98 -7.21 19.25
CA VAL A 180 -10.28 -8.48 19.55
C VAL A 180 -9.38 -8.28 20.79
N ASP A 181 -9.61 -7.21 21.55
CA ASP A 181 -8.85 -6.88 22.76
C ASP A 181 -9.50 -7.53 23.99
N SER A 182 -10.74 -8.02 23.86
CA SER A 182 -11.31 -9.03 24.74
C SER A 182 -11.41 -10.35 23.97
N LEU A 183 -10.25 -10.97 23.72
CA LEU A 183 -10.18 -12.40 23.38
C LEU A 183 -10.91 -13.27 24.43
N SER A 184 -11.02 -12.77 25.67
CA SER A 184 -11.87 -13.33 26.72
C SER A 184 -13.38 -13.22 26.45
N SER A 185 -13.85 -12.35 25.55
CA SER A 185 -15.25 -12.36 25.10
C SER A 185 -15.51 -13.45 24.06
N TRP A 186 -14.46 -13.87 23.33
CA TRP A 186 -14.55 -14.93 22.31
C TRP A 186 -14.53 -16.33 22.92
N GLU A 187 -14.03 -16.49 24.15
CA GLU A 187 -14.19 -17.72 24.95
C GLU A 187 -15.67 -18.04 25.26
N LYS A 188 -16.58 -17.08 25.09
CA LYS A 188 -18.03 -17.21 25.33
C LYS A 188 -18.88 -17.16 24.06
N CYS A 189 -18.26 -17.15 22.88
CA CYS A 189 -19.00 -16.99 21.63
C CYS A 189 -19.69 -18.29 21.22
N GLU A 190 -20.98 -18.18 20.86
CA GLU A 190 -21.73 -19.30 20.31
C GLU A 190 -21.16 -19.75 18.96
N ALA A 191 -21.37 -21.03 18.61
CA ALA A 191 -20.89 -21.60 17.35
C ALA A 191 -21.32 -20.81 16.10
N ALA A 192 -22.47 -20.13 16.15
CA ALA A 192 -22.96 -19.26 15.08
C ALA A 192 -22.11 -17.98 14.92
N GLU A 193 -21.66 -17.36 16.02
CA GLU A 193 -20.79 -16.17 16.00
C GLU A 193 -19.40 -16.52 15.47
N VAL A 194 -18.87 -17.70 15.85
CA VAL A 194 -17.58 -18.20 15.36
C VAL A 194 -17.63 -18.42 13.84
N LYS A 195 -18.69 -19.06 13.32
CA LYS A 195 -18.87 -19.25 11.87
C LYS A 195 -18.94 -17.93 11.11
N LEU A 196 -19.69 -16.94 11.64
CA LEU A 196 -19.78 -15.62 11.03
C LEU A 196 -18.43 -14.92 10.95
N VAL A 197 -17.61 -15.01 12.00
CA VAL A 197 -16.29 -14.38 12.00
C VAL A 197 -15.31 -15.09 11.09
N THR A 198 -15.30 -16.42 11.06
CA THR A 198 -14.46 -17.18 10.12
C THR A 198 -14.75 -16.77 8.68
N LYS A 199 -16.03 -16.71 8.29
CA LYS A 199 -16.42 -16.25 6.95
C LYS A 199 -15.91 -14.83 6.64
N ARG A 200 -16.00 -13.92 7.61
CA ARG A 200 -15.47 -12.55 7.45
C ARG A 200 -13.94 -12.53 7.34
N LEU A 201 -13.23 -13.42 8.03
CA LEU A 201 -11.78 -13.53 7.91
C LEU A 201 -11.36 -14.03 6.53
N GLU A 202 -12.09 -14.98 5.95
CA GLU A 202 -11.90 -15.46 4.58
C GLU A 202 -12.11 -14.33 3.56
N GLU A 203 -13.19 -13.54 3.71
CA GLU A 203 -13.44 -12.37 2.85
C GLU A 203 -12.29 -11.34 2.91
N VAL A 204 -11.71 -11.13 4.10
CA VAL A 204 -10.57 -10.22 4.28
C VAL A 204 -9.29 -10.82 3.69
N GLU A 205 -9.08 -12.12 3.79
CA GLU A 205 -7.92 -12.80 3.19
C GLU A 205 -7.90 -12.69 1.67
N VAL A 206 -9.03 -12.96 1.00
CA VAL A 206 -9.17 -12.79 -0.46
C VAL A 206 -8.87 -11.34 -0.87
N MET A 207 -9.39 -10.38 -0.10
CA MET A 207 -9.10 -8.97 -0.32
C MET A 207 -7.60 -8.65 -0.16
N VAL A 208 -6.92 -9.24 0.82
CA VAL A 208 -5.47 -9.09 1.02
C VAL A 208 -4.69 -9.66 -0.17
N GLU A 209 -5.09 -10.81 -0.71
CA GLU A 209 -4.48 -11.41 -1.90
C GLU A 209 -4.60 -10.52 -3.14
N ASP A 210 -5.79 -9.97 -3.39
CA ASP A 210 -6.02 -9.01 -4.47
C ASP A 210 -5.11 -7.78 -4.34
N MET A 211 -4.93 -7.29 -3.10
CA MET A 211 -4.08 -6.13 -2.82
C MET A 211 -2.60 -6.44 -2.99
N GLU A 212 -2.15 -7.62 -2.59
CA GLU A 212 -0.77 -8.09 -2.82
C GLU A 212 -0.46 -8.14 -4.32
N ALA A 213 -1.39 -8.64 -5.13
CA ALA A 213 -1.25 -8.67 -6.57
C ALA A 213 -1.15 -7.26 -7.15
N GLU A 214 -2.01 -6.31 -6.75
CA GLU A 214 -1.95 -4.95 -7.27
C GLU A 214 -0.66 -4.20 -6.89
N LEU A 215 -0.19 -4.33 -5.65
CA LEU A 215 1.10 -3.75 -5.24
C LEU A 215 2.28 -4.31 -6.03
N GLU A 216 2.25 -5.60 -6.33
CA GLU A 216 3.26 -6.25 -7.17
C GLU A 216 3.23 -5.70 -8.61
N HIS A 217 2.03 -5.46 -9.19
CA HIS A 217 1.94 -4.82 -10.50
C HIS A 217 2.46 -3.38 -10.48
N MET A 218 2.16 -2.61 -9.43
CA MET A 218 2.67 -1.26 -9.26
C MET A 218 4.19 -1.24 -9.14
N PHE A 219 4.76 -2.15 -8.34
CA PHE A 219 6.20 -2.34 -8.22
C PHE A 219 6.84 -2.56 -9.60
N ARG A 220 6.35 -3.53 -10.37
CA ARG A 220 6.88 -3.84 -11.70
C ARG A 220 6.81 -2.65 -12.66
N ARG A 221 5.69 -1.91 -12.67
CA ARG A 221 5.52 -0.72 -13.51
C ARG A 221 6.53 0.37 -13.17
N LEU A 222 6.84 0.58 -11.89
CA LEU A 222 7.84 1.54 -11.41
C LEU A 222 9.28 1.13 -11.75
N ILE A 223 9.58 -0.16 -11.67
CA ILE A 223 10.85 -0.69 -12.16
C ILE A 223 10.97 -0.48 -13.67
N GLY A 224 9.89 -0.64 -14.43
CA GLY A 224 9.83 -0.30 -15.85
C GLY A 224 10.18 1.17 -16.11
N THR A 225 9.52 2.10 -15.40
CA THR A 225 9.83 3.54 -15.48
C THR A 225 11.32 3.81 -15.23
N ARG A 226 11.88 3.19 -14.17
CA ARG A 226 13.30 3.31 -13.84
C ARG A 226 14.18 2.80 -14.98
N ALA A 227 13.88 1.63 -15.53
CA ALA A 227 14.65 1.02 -16.60
C ALA A 227 14.66 1.90 -17.86
N SER A 228 13.51 2.44 -18.27
CA SER A 228 13.43 3.36 -19.42
C SER A 228 14.30 4.61 -19.20
N LEU A 229 14.27 5.21 -18.01
CA LEU A 229 15.11 6.37 -17.67
C LEU A 229 16.60 6.04 -17.65
N LEU A 230 16.98 4.91 -17.05
CA LEU A 230 18.38 4.48 -17.01
C LEU A 230 18.92 4.19 -18.41
N ASN A 231 18.12 3.59 -19.29
CA ASN A 231 18.51 3.33 -20.68
C ASN A 231 18.80 4.64 -21.42
N ILE A 232 18.02 5.69 -21.19
CA ILE A 232 18.25 7.02 -21.78
C ILE A 232 19.58 7.62 -21.29
N LEU A 233 19.91 7.43 -20.01
CA LEU A 233 21.17 7.92 -19.43
C LEU A 233 22.42 7.18 -19.91
N THR A 234 22.25 5.97 -20.44
CA THR A 234 23.35 5.13 -20.92
C THR A 234 23.47 5.11 -22.44
N THR A 235 22.56 5.79 -23.16
CA THR A 235 22.56 5.92 -24.63
C THR A 235 23.46 7.09 -25.05
#